data_AF-A0A4P8S6N3-F1
#
_entry.id   AF-A0A4P8S6N3-F1
#
_cell.length_a   1.000
_cell.length_b   1.000
_cell.length_c   1.000
_cell.angle_alpha   90.00
_cell.angle_beta   90.00
_cell.angle_gamma   90.00
#
_symmetry.space_group_name_H-M   'P 1'
#
loop_
_entity.id
_entity.type
_entity.pdbx_description
1 polymer ?
#
loop_
_entity_poly.entity_id
_entity_poly.type
_entity_poly.pdbx_seq_one_letter_code
_entity_poly.pdbx_strand_id
1 'polypeptide(L)'
;MDDQNQQGFEKTEQDGQQEEQLKPAKKFIRIKPFSFIMLMFLTILLTAGLTIFALTFGEKKVVEVSVPVEREEFTELYDAFDELKNKYYVEIDEESVITGAINGMFDALEDPYSDYMDVNQAEQFNSDLSSSFQGIGAEIQERNGNIVVVSPIKNSPAEKAGILPEDMILTVDGQSIQGMSASEAVLLIRGEKGTPVKLTIQRGQAEELIEMTIIRDDIPIETVYGEMGEDKVAHIQITSFSEQTYDELVKILDGYNADGMKSIILDVRQNPGGFLTSAIDIANLFLDEGKPIVQLQGREGDAEVMLAEGGEKFDQPVVVLIDNGSASASEILAGALSESAGAKLVGLTSFGKGTVQTVSYLQDGANLKYTTGKWLTPNGNWINEKGIQPDELVEYPEYSTATYINPETEFKIGNVSPSVQSAEVILNALGYEVGTVDETFDQSTKTAVESFQEAQKLEGNGVLVGETTYALMDAIREKINNEDPHVLKAKELLTATNN
;
A
#
# COMPACT_ATOMS: atom_id res chain seq x y z
N MET A 1 -64.13 2.04 47.11
CA MET A 1 -63.24 1.35 46.15
C MET A 1 -62.37 0.42 46.97
N ASP A 2 -63.00 -0.42 47.80
CA ASP A 2 -63.76 -1.64 47.45
C ASP A 2 -62.77 -2.80 47.54
N ASP A 3 -62.70 -3.46 48.70
CA ASP A 3 -63.58 -4.55 49.17
C ASP A 3 -63.19 -5.91 48.59
N GLN A 4 -62.89 -6.82 49.53
CA GLN A 4 -63.28 -8.25 49.55
C GLN A 4 -62.64 -9.19 48.51
N ASN A 5 -62.10 -10.36 48.85
CA ASN A 5 -62.55 -11.40 49.79
C ASN A 5 -61.32 -12.28 50.16
N GLN A 6 -61.00 -12.62 51.41
CA GLN A 6 -61.69 -13.60 52.31
C GLN A 6 -61.85 -14.99 51.64
N GLN A 7 -61.51 -16.15 52.20
CA GLN A 7 -61.34 -16.68 53.57
C GLN A 7 -60.55 -18.01 53.43
N GLY A 8 -59.96 -18.62 54.46
CA GLY A 8 -60.41 -18.61 55.83
C GLY A 8 -59.38 -19.09 56.86
N PHE A 9 -59.70 -18.67 58.08
CA PHE A 9 -59.10 -18.97 59.36
C PHE A 9 -59.41 -20.39 59.82
N GLU A 10 -58.52 -20.94 60.66
CA GLU A 10 -58.83 -21.38 62.03
C GLU A 10 -57.49 -21.34 62.83
N LYS A 11 -57.36 -20.46 63.86
CA LYS A 11 -57.59 -20.73 65.31
C LYS A 11 -56.60 -21.78 65.87
N THR A 12 -55.83 -21.62 66.95
CA THR A 12 -55.90 -20.75 68.14
C THR A 12 -54.54 -20.81 68.87
N GLU A 13 -54.15 -19.66 69.43
CA GLU A 13 -53.29 -19.33 70.59
C GLU A 13 -52.42 -20.38 71.31
N GLN A 14 -51.16 -19.98 71.57
CA GLN A 14 -50.56 -19.70 72.90
C GLN A 14 -49.02 -19.68 72.73
N ASP A 15 -48.18 -18.86 73.36
CA ASP A 15 -48.28 -17.69 74.23
C ASP A 15 -46.82 -17.19 74.44
N GLY A 16 -46.63 -15.93 74.82
CA GLY A 16 -45.53 -15.48 75.69
C GLY A 16 -44.11 -15.32 75.11
N GLN A 17 -43.71 -14.06 74.91
CA GLN A 17 -42.31 -13.63 74.94
C GLN A 17 -41.74 -13.63 76.37
N GLN A 18 -40.52 -14.13 76.55
CA GLN A 18 -39.59 -13.75 77.63
C GLN A 18 -38.17 -13.68 77.06
N GLU A 19 -37.53 -12.52 77.17
CA GLU A 19 -36.09 -12.38 76.96
C GLU A 19 -35.33 -13.06 78.10
N GLU A 20 -34.57 -14.11 77.78
CA GLU A 20 -33.64 -14.79 78.70
C GLU A 20 -32.21 -14.67 78.15
N GLN A 21 -31.30 -14.22 79.01
CA GLN A 21 -29.85 -14.08 78.83
C GLN A 21 -29.21 -15.17 77.96
N LEU A 22 -28.37 -14.79 76.97
CA LEU A 22 -27.60 -15.71 76.12
C LEU A 22 -26.67 -16.59 76.98
N LYS A 23 -27.14 -17.82 77.23
CA LYS A 23 -26.42 -18.90 77.91
C LYS A 23 -25.21 -19.32 77.05
N PRO A 24 -24.03 -19.64 77.64
CA PRO A 24 -22.91 -20.17 76.88
C PRO A 24 -23.31 -21.50 76.22
N ALA A 25 -22.91 -21.71 74.96
CA ALA A 25 -23.29 -22.87 74.16
C ALA A 25 -23.04 -24.18 74.92
N LYS A 26 -24.12 -24.96 75.10
CA LYS A 26 -24.22 -26.04 76.10
C LYS A 26 -23.51 -27.35 75.76
N LYS A 27 -22.76 -27.49 74.66
CA LYS A 27 -22.02 -28.73 74.32
C LYS A 27 -20.75 -28.47 73.51
N PHE A 28 -19.59 -28.69 74.12
CA PHE A 28 -18.33 -28.88 73.41
C PHE A 28 -18.17 -30.36 73.06
N ILE A 29 -17.99 -30.68 71.78
CA ILE A 29 -17.71 -32.06 71.35
C ILE A 29 -16.23 -32.34 71.63
N ARG A 30 -15.92 -33.10 72.69
CA ARG A 30 -14.57 -33.59 72.96
C ARG A 30 -14.27 -34.80 72.08
N ILE A 31 -13.63 -34.58 70.94
CA ILE A 31 -13.16 -35.64 70.05
C ILE A 31 -11.72 -36.02 70.45
N LYS A 32 -11.41 -37.31 70.53
CA LYS A 32 -10.02 -37.76 70.76
C LYS A 32 -9.15 -37.35 69.55
N PRO A 33 -7.89 -36.92 69.75
CA PRO A 33 -7.04 -36.44 68.66
C PRO A 33 -6.96 -37.42 67.48
N PHE A 34 -6.87 -38.72 67.76
CA PHE A 34 -6.86 -39.76 66.74
C PHE A 34 -8.16 -39.85 65.93
N SER A 35 -9.33 -39.76 66.59
CA SER A 35 -10.63 -39.78 65.92
C SER A 35 -10.87 -38.50 65.12
N PHE A 36 -10.31 -37.37 65.56
CA PHE A 36 -10.35 -36.11 64.82
C PHE A 36 -9.47 -36.19 63.57
N ILE A 37 -8.25 -36.72 63.69
CA ILE A 37 -7.34 -36.95 62.55
C ILE A 37 -7.97 -37.94 61.56
N MET A 38 -8.59 -39.01 62.03
CA MET A 38 -9.25 -40.00 61.18
C MET A 38 -10.49 -39.41 60.48
N LEU A 39 -11.26 -38.56 61.15
CA LEU A 39 -12.38 -37.82 60.53
C LEU A 39 -11.86 -36.83 59.48
N MET A 40 -10.73 -36.17 59.74
CA MET A 40 -10.08 -35.27 58.80
C MET A 40 -9.56 -36.03 57.56
N PHE A 41 -8.96 -37.21 57.76
CA PHE A 41 -8.54 -38.08 56.65
C PHE A 41 -9.74 -38.60 55.85
N LEU A 42 -10.82 -39.02 56.52
CA LEU A 42 -12.03 -39.49 55.85
C LEU A 42 -12.69 -38.38 55.03
N THR A 43 -12.73 -37.15 55.57
CA THR A 43 -13.27 -36.00 54.85
C THR A 43 -12.41 -35.61 53.66
N ILE A 44 -11.07 -35.65 53.77
CA ILE A 44 -10.14 -35.44 52.64
C ILE A 44 -10.32 -36.52 51.57
N LEU A 45 -10.48 -37.79 51.96
CA LEU A 45 -10.71 -38.89 51.01
C LEU A 45 -12.07 -38.78 50.32
N LEU A 46 -13.11 -38.38 51.07
CA LEU A 46 -14.45 -38.14 50.51
C LEU A 46 -14.46 -36.95 49.55
N THR A 47 -13.79 -35.85 49.89
CA THR A 47 -13.69 -34.69 48.98
C THR A 47 -12.84 -35.01 47.76
N ALA A 48 -11.72 -35.70 47.90
CA ALA A 48 -10.92 -36.16 46.76
C ALA A 48 -11.72 -37.12 45.86
N GLY A 49 -12.46 -38.07 46.45
CA GLY A 49 -13.32 -38.98 45.71
C GLY A 49 -14.48 -38.28 44.99
N LEU A 50 -15.11 -37.29 45.63
CA LEU A 50 -16.15 -36.45 45.02
C LEU A 50 -15.60 -35.57 43.88
N THR A 51 -14.39 -35.03 44.03
CA THR A 51 -13.72 -34.25 42.98
C THR A 51 -13.37 -35.13 41.79
N ILE A 52 -12.80 -36.32 42.01
CA ILE A 52 -12.51 -37.29 40.94
C ILE A 52 -13.81 -37.71 40.25
N PHE A 53 -14.86 -38.06 41.00
CA PHE A 53 -16.15 -38.44 40.44
C PHE A 53 -16.80 -37.31 39.64
N ALA A 54 -16.72 -36.06 40.11
CA ALA A 54 -17.21 -34.89 39.39
C ALA A 54 -16.40 -34.60 38.11
N LEU A 55 -15.09 -34.86 38.11
CA LEU A 55 -14.23 -34.70 36.93
C LEU A 55 -14.42 -35.84 35.92
N THR A 56 -14.69 -37.08 36.36
CA THR A 56 -14.85 -38.24 35.48
C THR A 56 -16.26 -38.39 34.93
N PHE A 57 -17.29 -37.99 35.68
CA PHE A 57 -18.70 -38.23 35.33
C PHE A 57 -19.59 -36.97 35.33
N GLY A 58 -19.05 -35.77 35.60
CA GLY A 58 -19.82 -34.53 35.57
C GLY A 58 -19.95 -33.95 34.16
N GLU A 59 -21.17 -33.72 33.68
CA GLU A 59 -21.49 -33.15 32.36
C GLU A 59 -21.14 -31.64 32.19
N LYS A 60 -20.39 -31.04 33.12
CA LYS A 60 -19.80 -29.72 32.90
C LYS A 60 -18.45 -29.93 32.24
N LYS A 61 -18.38 -29.64 30.94
CA LYS A 61 -17.15 -29.56 30.14
C LYS A 61 -16.04 -28.98 31.00
N VAL A 62 -15.14 -29.86 31.46
CA VAL A 62 -13.79 -29.46 31.83
C VAL A 62 -13.29 -28.71 30.60
N VAL A 63 -12.81 -27.48 30.79
CA VAL A 63 -12.08 -26.75 29.75
C VAL A 63 -11.13 -27.78 29.17
N GLU A 64 -11.33 -28.16 27.91
CA GLU A 64 -10.27 -28.79 27.13
C GLU A 64 -9.14 -27.76 27.19
N VAL A 65 -8.22 -27.96 28.13
CA VAL A 65 -6.85 -27.55 27.92
C VAL A 65 -6.49 -28.36 26.69
N SER A 66 -6.59 -27.73 25.53
CA SER A 66 -5.92 -28.20 24.34
C SER A 66 -4.48 -28.42 24.78
N VAL A 67 -4.13 -29.67 25.06
CA VAL A 67 -2.73 -30.09 25.04
C VAL A 67 -2.26 -29.57 23.68
N PRO A 68 -1.23 -28.69 23.61
CA PRO A 68 -0.72 -28.30 22.31
C PRO A 68 -0.44 -29.62 21.61
N VAL A 69 -1.09 -29.85 20.48
CA VAL A 69 -0.79 -31.02 19.65
C VAL A 69 0.72 -30.96 19.50
N GLU A 70 1.46 -31.90 20.09
CA GLU A 70 2.90 -31.97 19.90
C GLU A 70 3.07 -32.16 18.40
N ARG A 71 3.46 -31.08 17.73
CA ARG A 71 3.75 -31.07 16.31
C ARG A 71 5.11 -31.73 16.17
N GLU A 72 5.14 -33.06 16.13
CA GLU A 72 6.39 -33.85 16.06
C GLU A 72 7.28 -33.34 14.91
N GLU A 73 6.67 -32.82 13.84
CA GLU A 73 7.37 -32.24 12.69
C GLU A 73 8.21 -30.99 13.02
N PHE A 74 7.91 -30.29 14.12
CA PHE A 74 8.69 -29.13 14.59
C PHE A 74 9.74 -29.48 15.64
N THR A 75 9.88 -30.75 16.05
CA THR A 75 10.83 -31.15 17.09
C THR A 75 12.26 -30.71 16.77
N GLU A 76 12.72 -30.95 15.54
CA GLU A 76 14.08 -30.56 15.11
C GLU A 76 14.26 -29.03 15.07
N LEU A 77 13.22 -28.28 14.71
CA LEU A 77 13.23 -26.82 14.73
C LEU A 77 13.36 -26.28 16.16
N TYR A 78 12.62 -26.86 17.11
CA TYR A 78 12.68 -26.48 18.53
C TYR A 78 14.03 -26.85 19.14
N ASP A 79 14.54 -28.07 18.88
CA ASP A 79 15.85 -28.51 19.36
C ASP A 79 16.97 -27.60 18.83
N ALA A 80 16.91 -27.20 17.56
CA ALA A 80 17.88 -26.28 16.96
C ALA A 80 17.82 -24.88 17.60
N PHE A 81 16.63 -24.33 17.81
CA PHE A 81 16.43 -23.05 18.49
C PHE A 81 16.97 -23.09 19.92
N ASP A 82 16.64 -24.14 20.68
CA ASP A 82 17.10 -24.32 22.06
C ASP A 82 18.62 -24.51 22.14
N GLU A 83 19.23 -25.25 21.20
CA GLU A 83 20.68 -25.41 21.13
C GLU A 83 21.38 -24.06 20.90
N LEU A 84 20.86 -23.23 19.98
CA LEU A 84 21.37 -21.89 19.73
C LEU A 84 21.20 -20.99 20.96
N LYS A 85 19.99 -20.94 21.54
CA LYS A 85 19.70 -20.13 22.72
C LYS A 85 20.62 -20.47 23.91
N ASN A 86 20.88 -21.75 24.13
CA ASN A 86 21.62 -22.22 25.31
C ASN A 86 23.14 -22.25 25.11
N LYS A 87 23.63 -22.40 23.87
CA LYS A 87 25.06 -22.69 23.61
C LYS A 87 25.72 -21.75 22.61
N TYR A 88 24.99 -20.85 21.95
CA TYR A 88 25.63 -19.83 21.13
C TYR A 88 26.58 -18.96 21.97
N TYR A 89 27.69 -18.52 21.38
CA TYR A 89 28.79 -17.91 22.14
C TYR A 89 28.45 -16.52 22.72
N VAL A 90 27.36 -15.91 22.22
CA VAL A 90 26.74 -14.67 22.72
C VAL A 90 25.23 -14.88 22.87
N GLU A 91 24.58 -13.98 23.60
CA GLU A 91 23.12 -13.95 23.68
C GLU A 91 22.53 -13.69 22.29
N ILE A 92 21.56 -14.51 21.89
CA ILE A 92 20.85 -14.34 20.63
C ILE A 92 19.68 -13.38 20.81
N ASP A 93 19.33 -12.67 19.74
CA ASP A 93 18.04 -12.03 19.64
C ASP A 93 17.00 -13.07 19.20
N GLU A 94 16.19 -13.54 20.15
CA GLU A 94 15.21 -14.60 19.91
C GLU A 94 14.18 -14.21 18.84
N GLU A 95 13.76 -12.96 18.79
CA GLU A 95 12.78 -12.45 17.82
C GLU A 95 13.34 -12.50 16.40
N SER A 96 14.58 -12.06 16.21
CA SER A 96 15.29 -12.16 14.94
C SER A 96 15.47 -13.62 14.47
N VAL A 97 15.78 -14.55 15.39
CA VAL A 97 15.96 -15.97 15.04
C VAL A 97 14.64 -16.62 14.63
N ILE A 98 13.54 -16.34 15.36
CA ILE A 98 12.20 -16.85 15.02
C ILE A 98 11.75 -16.28 13.67
N THR A 99 11.91 -14.97 13.46
CA THR A 99 11.59 -14.32 12.18
C THR A 99 12.39 -14.92 11.03
N GLY A 100 13.69 -15.17 11.22
CA GLY A 100 14.52 -15.86 10.24
C GLY A 100 14.05 -17.28 9.91
N ALA A 101 13.56 -18.04 10.90
CA ALA A 101 13.00 -19.36 10.68
C ALA A 101 11.69 -19.31 9.88
N ILE A 102 10.82 -18.33 10.17
CA ILE A 102 9.58 -18.12 9.41
C ILE A 102 9.88 -17.73 7.97
N ASN A 103 10.78 -16.77 7.75
CA ASN A 103 11.21 -16.36 6.41
C ASN A 103 11.79 -17.54 5.62
N GLY A 104 12.59 -18.40 6.27
CA GLY A 104 13.10 -19.62 5.64
C GLY A 104 12.02 -20.60 5.17
N MET A 105 10.83 -20.63 5.81
CA MET A 105 9.69 -21.42 5.32
C MET A 105 9.10 -20.83 4.04
N PHE A 106 9.07 -19.51 3.90
CA PHE A 106 8.60 -18.81 2.69
C PHE A 106 9.61 -18.93 1.54
N ASP A 107 10.90 -18.75 1.82
CA ASP A 107 11.97 -18.94 0.84
C ASP A 107 11.93 -20.34 0.20
N ALA A 108 11.60 -21.36 1.01
CA ALA A 108 11.48 -22.75 0.56
C ALA A 108 10.32 -22.99 -0.43
N LEU A 109 9.38 -22.05 -0.57
CA LEU A 109 8.30 -22.11 -1.57
C LEU A 109 8.78 -21.75 -2.98
N GLU A 110 9.95 -21.08 -3.11
CA GLU A 110 10.44 -20.51 -4.37
C GLU A 110 9.41 -19.61 -5.08
N ASP A 111 8.47 -19.04 -4.31
CA ASP A 111 7.43 -18.13 -4.79
C ASP A 111 7.76 -16.70 -4.34
N PRO A 112 8.20 -15.82 -5.25
CA PRO A 112 8.58 -14.44 -4.91
C PRO A 112 7.40 -13.57 -4.45
N TYR A 113 6.16 -14.08 -4.54
CA TYR A 113 4.96 -13.36 -4.12
C TYR A 113 4.43 -13.80 -2.74
N SER A 114 4.97 -14.87 -2.17
CA SER A 114 4.63 -15.35 -0.84
C SER A 114 5.65 -14.83 0.18
N ASP A 115 5.18 -14.19 1.25
CA ASP A 115 6.04 -13.53 2.22
C ASP A 115 5.40 -13.48 3.63
N TYR A 116 6.27 -13.46 4.65
CA TYR A 116 5.91 -13.12 6.02
C TYR A 116 6.24 -11.67 6.27
N MET A 117 5.25 -10.91 6.72
CA MET A 117 5.41 -9.51 7.09
C MET A 117 5.28 -9.42 8.60
N ASP A 118 6.32 -8.92 9.27
CA ASP A 118 6.25 -8.57 10.68
C ASP A 118 5.24 -7.44 10.94
N VAL A 119 5.04 -7.05 12.20
CA VAL A 119 4.05 -6.04 12.59
C VAL A 119 4.26 -4.71 11.87
N ASN A 120 5.51 -4.24 11.77
CA ASN A 120 5.82 -2.95 11.12
C ASN A 120 5.61 -3.04 9.60
N GLN A 121 6.04 -4.13 8.98
CA GLN A 121 5.84 -4.39 7.56
C GLN A 121 4.35 -4.54 7.22
N ALA A 122 3.58 -5.19 8.09
CA ALA A 122 2.13 -5.34 7.96
C ALA A 122 1.40 -3.99 8.08
N GLU A 123 1.79 -3.14 9.02
CA GLU A 123 1.25 -1.77 9.14
C GLU A 123 1.53 -0.92 7.90
N GLN A 124 2.76 -0.97 7.38
CA GLN A 124 3.11 -0.27 6.15
C GLN A 124 2.29 -0.80 4.95
N PHE A 125 2.21 -2.13 4.80
CA PHE A 125 1.43 -2.77 3.74
C PHE A 125 -0.06 -2.38 3.79
N ASN A 126 -0.66 -2.37 4.98
CA ASN A 126 -2.06 -1.95 5.16
C ASN A 126 -2.24 -0.45 4.86
N SER A 127 -1.29 0.39 5.24
CA SER A 127 -1.33 1.83 4.95
C SER A 127 -1.33 2.08 3.43
N ASP A 128 -0.44 1.38 2.71
CA ASP A 128 -0.35 1.46 1.25
C ASP A 128 -1.66 1.01 0.57
N LEU A 129 -2.29 -0.06 1.07
CA LEU A 129 -3.59 -0.52 0.59
C LEU A 129 -4.74 0.45 0.89
N SER A 130 -4.71 1.11 2.04
CA SER A 130 -5.74 2.09 2.44
C SER A 130 -5.73 3.37 1.60
N SER A 131 -4.76 3.53 0.68
CA SER A 131 -4.55 4.75 -0.09
C SER A 131 -4.30 5.97 0.79
N SER A 132 -3.66 5.79 1.94
CA SER A 132 -3.40 6.88 2.86
C SER A 132 -2.09 6.72 3.60
N PHE A 133 -1.46 7.84 3.94
CA PHE A 133 -0.31 7.86 4.84
C PHE A 133 -0.46 8.97 5.87
N GLN A 134 0.22 8.84 7.01
CA GLN A 134 0.16 9.86 8.06
C GLN A 134 1.30 10.88 7.94
N GLY A 135 0.95 12.16 7.96
CA GLY A 135 1.91 13.24 7.87
C GLY A 135 1.25 14.60 7.70
N ILE A 136 1.96 15.54 7.10
CA ILE A 136 1.44 16.91 6.85
C ILE A 136 0.92 17.09 5.42
N GLY A 137 1.24 16.17 4.51
CA GLY A 137 0.85 16.23 3.10
C GLY A 137 1.53 17.37 2.33
N ALA A 138 2.86 17.32 2.24
CA ALA A 138 3.66 18.20 1.40
C ALA A 138 4.72 17.38 0.66
N GLU A 139 4.91 17.67 -0.62
CA GLU A 139 6.00 17.16 -1.43
C GLU A 139 7.25 18.02 -1.19
N ILE A 140 8.38 17.37 -0.93
CA ILE A 140 9.64 18.02 -0.64
C ILE A 140 10.75 17.45 -1.50
N GLN A 141 11.72 18.29 -1.84
CA GLN A 141 12.95 17.89 -2.52
C GLN A 141 14.15 18.51 -1.82
N GLU A 142 15.32 17.91 -2.03
CA GLU A 142 16.59 18.50 -1.61
C GLU A 142 17.15 19.35 -2.77
N ARG A 143 17.51 20.60 -2.48
CA ARG A 143 18.17 21.50 -3.43
C ARG A 143 19.30 22.26 -2.74
N ASN A 144 20.53 22.04 -3.19
CA ASN A 144 21.74 22.72 -2.72
C ASN A 144 21.95 22.61 -1.19
N GLY A 145 21.67 21.43 -0.63
CA GLY A 145 21.73 21.09 0.79
C GLY A 145 20.53 21.53 1.62
N ASN A 146 19.47 22.06 1.00
CA ASN A 146 18.27 22.55 1.69
C ASN A 146 17.05 21.72 1.31
N ILE A 147 16.14 21.51 2.26
CA ILE A 147 14.84 20.90 1.98
C ILE A 147 13.88 21.98 1.51
N VAL A 148 13.37 21.85 0.29
CA VAL A 148 12.46 22.79 -0.37
C VAL A 148 11.13 22.10 -0.63
N VAL A 149 10.03 22.78 -0.32
CA VAL A 149 8.69 22.32 -0.65
C VAL A 149 8.48 22.48 -2.15
N VAL A 150 8.19 21.37 -2.83
CA VAL A 150 7.77 21.36 -4.23
C VAL A 150 6.32 21.85 -4.30
N SER A 151 5.42 21.17 -3.59
CA SER A 151 4.02 21.59 -3.48
C SER A 151 3.38 21.02 -2.21
N PRO A 152 2.51 21.77 -1.51
CA PRO A 152 1.56 21.17 -0.59
C PRO A 152 0.55 20.30 -1.36
N ILE A 153 0.10 19.21 -0.76
CA ILE A 153 -1.02 18.41 -1.28
C ILE A 153 -2.32 19.17 -1.01
N LYS A 154 -3.23 19.19 -1.98
CA LYS A 154 -4.50 19.91 -1.87
C LYS A 154 -5.34 19.38 -0.70
N ASN A 155 -5.96 20.28 0.05
CA ASN A 155 -6.73 20.03 1.26
C ASN A 155 -5.92 19.41 2.43
N SER A 156 -4.59 19.30 2.33
CA SER A 156 -3.75 18.71 3.37
C SER A 156 -3.57 19.65 4.57
N PRO A 157 -3.09 19.13 5.72
CA PRO A 157 -2.65 19.95 6.84
C PRO A 157 -1.61 21.02 6.45
N ALA A 158 -0.67 20.70 5.55
CA ALA A 158 0.34 21.63 5.06
C ALA A 158 -0.26 22.80 4.28
N GLU A 159 -1.18 22.52 3.34
CA GLU A 159 -1.88 23.56 2.58
C GLU A 159 -2.69 24.46 3.53
N LYS A 160 -3.46 23.85 4.44
CA LYS A 160 -4.27 24.58 5.45
C LYS A 160 -3.43 25.43 6.39
N ALA A 161 -2.21 25.00 6.70
CA ALA A 161 -1.26 25.75 7.51
C ALA A 161 -0.57 26.89 6.73
N GLY A 162 -0.76 26.95 5.41
CA GLY A 162 -0.23 28.01 4.55
C GLY A 162 1.19 27.77 4.05
N ILE A 163 1.64 26.51 4.00
CA ILE A 163 2.85 26.12 3.26
C ILE A 163 2.63 26.42 1.78
N LEU A 164 3.65 26.97 1.12
CA LEU A 164 3.64 27.30 -0.31
C LEU A 164 4.79 26.57 -1.03
N PRO A 165 4.66 26.38 -2.37
CA PRO A 165 5.80 26.03 -3.21
C PRO A 165 7.00 26.96 -2.97
N GLU A 166 8.21 26.40 -3.04
CA GLU A 166 9.50 27.06 -2.79
C GLU A 166 9.76 27.49 -1.33
N ASP A 167 8.90 27.11 -0.38
CA ASP A 167 9.24 27.27 1.04
C ASP A 167 10.41 26.34 1.40
N MET A 168 11.44 26.91 2.02
CA MET A 168 12.59 26.14 2.52
C MET A 168 12.35 25.75 3.98
N ILE A 169 12.37 24.45 4.27
CA ILE A 169 12.22 23.93 5.64
C ILE A 169 13.59 23.89 6.30
N LEU A 170 13.77 24.69 7.35
CA LEU A 170 15.05 24.84 8.05
C LEU A 170 15.14 23.91 9.27
N THR A 171 14.05 23.79 10.03
CA THR A 171 14.01 22.93 11.23
C THR A 171 12.70 22.18 11.37
N VAL A 172 12.79 20.98 11.98
CA VAL A 172 11.66 20.13 12.37
C VAL A 172 11.78 19.86 13.87
N ASP A 173 10.77 20.23 14.64
CA ASP A 173 10.75 20.18 16.11
C ASP A 173 12.00 20.79 16.76
N GLY A 174 12.53 21.85 16.14
CA GLY A 174 13.73 22.57 16.60
C GLY A 174 15.06 21.92 16.19
N GLN A 175 15.03 20.76 15.53
CA GLN A 175 16.21 20.13 14.94
C GLN A 175 16.46 20.70 13.54
N SER A 176 17.66 21.24 13.31
CA SER A 176 18.09 21.65 11.98
C SER A 176 18.13 20.45 11.03
N ILE A 177 17.52 20.60 9.85
CA ILE A 177 17.52 19.58 8.79
C ILE A 177 18.42 19.95 7.60
N GLN A 178 19.20 21.03 7.73
CA GLN A 178 20.19 21.42 6.73
C GLN A 178 21.18 20.28 6.44
N GLY A 179 21.38 19.97 5.15
CA GLY A 179 22.28 18.92 4.68
C GLY A 179 21.72 17.50 4.81
N MET A 180 20.49 17.33 5.31
CA MET A 180 19.80 16.05 5.23
C MET A 180 19.29 15.81 3.81
N SER A 181 19.19 14.54 3.43
CA SER A 181 18.41 14.12 2.27
C SER A 181 16.91 14.34 2.51
N ALA A 182 16.13 14.40 1.43
CA ALA A 182 14.68 14.46 1.51
C ALA A 182 14.11 13.28 2.32
N SER A 183 14.64 12.07 2.14
CA SER A 183 14.19 10.86 2.87
C SER A 183 14.40 10.97 4.38
N GLU A 184 15.53 11.50 4.83
CA GLU A 184 15.79 11.72 6.26
C GLU A 184 14.84 12.78 6.84
N ALA A 185 14.57 13.86 6.08
CA ALA A 185 13.63 14.88 6.50
C ALA A 185 12.18 14.33 6.60
N VAL A 186 11.77 13.46 5.66
CA VAL A 186 10.47 12.78 5.70
C VAL A 186 10.27 11.99 7.00
N LEU A 187 11.29 11.29 7.47
CA LEU A 187 11.21 10.50 8.72
C LEU A 187 10.94 11.37 9.95
N LEU A 188 11.41 12.62 9.97
CA LEU A 188 11.15 13.57 11.05
C LEU A 188 9.78 14.25 10.93
N ILE A 189 9.36 14.51 9.69
CA ILE A 189 8.10 15.22 9.41
C ILE A 189 6.89 14.28 9.56
N ARG A 190 7.02 13.01 9.18
CA ARG A 190 6.00 11.99 9.40
C ARG A 190 5.84 11.64 10.89
N GLY A 191 4.73 11.01 11.21
CA GLY A 191 4.38 10.62 12.57
C GLY A 191 2.89 10.35 12.70
N GLU A 192 2.49 9.85 13.87
CA GLU A 192 1.12 9.42 14.13
C GLU A 192 0.10 10.55 13.91
N LYS A 193 -1.06 10.20 13.36
CA LYS A 193 -2.21 11.09 13.22
C LYS A 193 -2.56 11.79 14.54
N GLY A 194 -2.83 13.08 14.46
CA GLY A 194 -3.19 13.93 15.59
C GLY A 194 -2.01 14.46 16.39
N THR A 195 -0.78 13.99 16.12
CA THR A 195 0.42 14.55 16.75
C THR A 195 0.86 15.86 16.07
N PRO A 196 1.35 16.85 16.83
CA PRO A 196 1.89 18.07 16.24
C PRO A 196 3.31 17.87 15.71
N VAL A 197 3.67 18.61 14.67
CA VAL A 197 5.04 18.87 14.24
C VAL A 197 5.26 20.37 14.11
N LYS A 198 6.38 20.87 14.65
CA LYS A 198 6.77 22.27 14.53
C LYS A 198 7.79 22.43 13.41
N LEU A 199 7.46 23.24 12.41
CA LEU A 199 8.36 23.59 11.31
C LEU A 199 8.81 25.05 11.43
N THR A 200 10.08 25.30 11.11
CA THR A 200 10.58 26.64 10.81
C THR A 200 10.89 26.72 9.33
N ILE A 201 10.21 27.61 8.61
CA ILE A 201 10.37 27.78 7.16
C ILE A 201 10.94 29.16 6.82
N GLN A 202 11.65 29.23 5.71
CA GLN A 202 12.06 30.46 5.03
C GLN A 202 11.34 30.56 3.69
N ARG A 203 10.70 31.70 3.44
CA ARG A 203 9.96 31.96 2.19
C ARG A 203 10.71 32.95 1.31
N GLY A 204 11.11 32.50 0.13
CA GLY A 204 11.89 33.30 -0.80
C GLY A 204 13.21 33.79 -0.18
N GLN A 205 13.50 35.08 -0.32
CA GLN A 205 14.71 35.72 0.24
C GLN A 205 14.42 36.52 1.53
N ALA A 206 13.27 36.29 2.18
CA ALA A 206 12.92 37.01 3.40
C ALA A 206 13.84 36.60 4.56
N GLU A 207 14.29 37.58 5.36
CA GLU A 207 15.03 37.33 6.61
C GLU A 207 14.13 36.82 7.74
N GLU A 208 12.82 37.09 7.66
CA GLU A 208 11.86 36.66 8.67
C GLU A 208 11.53 35.18 8.47
N LEU A 209 11.81 34.38 9.51
CA LEU A 209 11.48 32.96 9.55
C LEU A 209 10.04 32.79 10.05
N ILE A 210 9.31 31.89 9.40
CA ILE A 210 7.93 31.56 9.78
C ILE A 210 7.96 30.27 10.59
N GLU A 211 7.52 30.34 11.84
CA GLU A 211 7.28 29.13 12.64
C GLU A 211 5.81 28.71 12.52
N MET A 212 5.59 27.42 12.26
CA MET A 212 4.25 26.86 12.15
C MET A 212 4.16 25.51 12.85
N THR A 213 3.05 25.27 13.54
CA THR A 213 2.74 23.96 14.11
C THR A 213 1.62 23.35 13.30
N ILE A 214 1.89 22.18 12.73
CA ILE A 214 0.96 21.46 11.86
C ILE A 214 0.57 20.18 12.59
N ILE A 215 -0.73 19.87 12.62
CA ILE A 215 -1.22 18.61 13.16
C ILE A 215 -1.18 17.58 12.04
N ARG A 216 -0.48 16.47 12.27
CA ARG A 216 -0.42 15.36 11.31
C ARG A 216 -1.81 14.75 11.14
N ASP A 217 -2.15 14.39 9.92
CA ASP A 217 -3.42 13.75 9.58
C ASP A 217 -3.19 12.62 8.56
N ASP A 218 -4.23 11.85 8.27
CA ASP A 218 -4.23 10.96 7.13
C ASP A 218 -4.25 11.80 5.84
N ILE A 219 -3.26 11.57 4.99
CA ILE A 219 -3.11 12.21 3.70
C ILE A 219 -3.60 11.21 2.66
N PRO A 220 -4.71 11.49 1.96
CA PRO A 220 -5.17 10.63 0.89
C PRO A 220 -4.13 10.63 -0.23
N ILE A 221 -3.82 9.44 -0.73
CA ILE A 221 -3.07 9.23 -1.95
C ILE A 221 -4.12 9.05 -3.04
N GLU A 222 -4.33 10.09 -3.85
CA GLU A 222 -5.16 9.97 -5.04
C GLU A 222 -4.53 8.93 -5.98
N THR A 223 -5.36 7.99 -6.43
CA THR A 223 -4.96 6.90 -7.33
C THR A 223 -5.44 7.11 -8.75
N VAL A 224 -6.37 8.04 -8.96
CA VAL A 224 -6.92 8.35 -10.29
C VAL A 224 -6.70 9.82 -10.63
N TYR A 225 -5.98 10.04 -11.72
CA TYR A 225 -5.74 11.36 -12.29
C TYR A 225 -6.41 11.42 -13.66
N GLY A 226 -7.13 12.49 -13.95
CA GLY A 226 -7.82 12.63 -15.22
C GLY A 226 -7.65 14.00 -15.83
N GLU A 227 -7.51 14.05 -17.14
CA GLU A 227 -7.58 15.28 -17.94
C GLU A 227 -8.48 15.04 -19.16
N MET A 228 -9.27 16.05 -19.55
CA MET A 228 -10.07 15.98 -20.78
C MET A 228 -9.54 17.00 -21.79
N GLY A 229 -9.10 16.49 -22.94
CA GLY A 229 -8.62 17.32 -24.05
C GLY A 229 -9.73 18.11 -24.73
N GLU A 230 -9.35 19.10 -25.55
CA GLU A 230 -10.29 19.87 -26.38
C GLU A 230 -11.05 18.98 -27.40
N ASP A 231 -10.45 17.86 -27.76
CA ASP A 231 -11.02 16.79 -28.60
C ASP A 231 -12.13 15.98 -27.90
N LYS A 232 -12.38 16.24 -26.60
CA LYS A 232 -13.31 15.49 -25.74
C LYS A 232 -12.89 14.03 -25.52
N VAL A 233 -11.58 13.75 -25.64
CA VAL A 233 -10.96 12.50 -25.21
C VAL A 233 -10.52 12.67 -23.76
N ALA A 234 -11.04 11.83 -22.87
CA ALA A 234 -10.59 11.78 -21.48
C ALA A 234 -9.36 10.87 -21.39
N HIS A 235 -8.25 11.40 -20.90
CA HIS A 235 -7.09 10.62 -20.50
C HIS A 235 -7.15 10.45 -18.99
N ILE A 236 -7.30 9.20 -18.53
CA ILE A 236 -7.48 8.87 -17.13
C ILE A 236 -6.41 7.85 -16.74
N GLN A 237 -5.50 8.25 -15.86
CA GLN A 237 -4.45 7.42 -15.31
C GLN A 237 -4.91 6.82 -13.97
N ILE A 238 -4.78 5.50 -13.84
CA ILE A 238 -4.92 4.79 -12.57
C ILE A 238 -3.52 4.34 -12.14
N THR A 239 -3.02 4.85 -11.02
CA THR A 239 -1.66 4.58 -10.54
C THR A 239 -1.58 3.36 -9.60
N SER A 240 -2.70 3.00 -8.97
CA SER A 240 -2.84 1.82 -8.10
C SER A 240 -4.32 1.45 -7.95
N PHE A 241 -4.62 0.22 -7.53
CA PHE A 241 -5.96 -0.24 -7.19
C PHE A 241 -6.12 -0.30 -5.66
N SER A 242 -6.48 0.82 -5.04
CA SER A 242 -6.72 0.95 -3.61
C SER A 242 -8.22 0.94 -3.28
N GLU A 243 -8.56 1.14 -2.01
CA GLU A 243 -9.95 1.22 -1.55
C GLU A 243 -10.74 2.37 -2.20
N GLN A 244 -10.09 3.49 -2.53
CA GLN A 244 -10.77 4.70 -3.04
C GLN A 244 -10.77 4.82 -4.58
N THR A 245 -9.98 4.00 -5.28
CA THR A 245 -9.78 4.11 -6.74
C THR A 245 -11.09 4.07 -7.53
N TYR A 246 -12.02 3.19 -7.14
CA TYR A 246 -13.32 3.10 -7.81
C TYR A 246 -14.10 4.41 -7.73
N ASP A 247 -14.24 4.96 -6.52
CA ASP A 247 -14.99 6.19 -6.27
C ASP A 247 -14.34 7.41 -6.95
N GLU A 248 -13.01 7.48 -6.93
CA GLU A 248 -12.23 8.50 -7.64
C GLU A 248 -12.48 8.46 -9.15
N LEU A 249 -12.45 7.26 -9.73
CA LEU A 249 -12.69 7.05 -11.15
C LEU A 249 -14.12 7.42 -11.56
N VAL A 250 -15.13 6.92 -10.84
CA VAL A 250 -16.54 7.22 -11.13
C VAL A 250 -16.79 8.72 -11.08
N LYS A 251 -16.26 9.42 -10.08
CA LYS A 251 -16.38 10.88 -9.97
C LYS A 251 -15.79 11.62 -11.18
N ILE A 252 -14.63 11.18 -11.67
CA ILE A 252 -14.00 11.77 -12.86
C ILE A 252 -14.83 11.47 -14.11
N LEU A 253 -15.25 10.22 -14.29
CA LEU A 253 -16.03 9.79 -15.44
C LEU A 253 -17.39 10.49 -15.52
N ASP A 254 -18.11 10.63 -14.40
CA ASP A 254 -19.39 11.34 -14.33
C ASP A 254 -19.24 12.81 -14.72
N GLY A 255 -18.20 13.47 -14.19
CA GLY A 255 -17.88 14.86 -14.52
C GLY A 255 -17.59 15.04 -16.01
N TYR A 256 -16.73 14.18 -16.56
CA TYR A 256 -16.36 14.25 -17.98
C TYR A 256 -17.51 13.87 -18.91
N ASN A 257 -18.34 12.90 -18.52
CA ASN A 257 -19.55 12.53 -19.26
C ASN A 257 -20.53 13.71 -19.32
N ALA A 258 -20.76 14.40 -18.19
CA ALA A 258 -21.59 15.61 -18.13
C ALA A 258 -21.04 16.73 -19.03
N ASP A 259 -19.72 16.84 -19.17
CA ASP A 259 -19.04 17.80 -20.03
C ASP A 259 -18.89 17.36 -21.49
N GLY A 260 -19.50 16.22 -21.87
CA GLY A 260 -19.59 15.75 -23.25
C GLY A 260 -18.39 14.92 -23.73
N MET A 261 -17.77 14.16 -22.83
CA MET A 261 -16.75 13.15 -23.15
C MET A 261 -17.21 12.21 -24.26
N LYS A 262 -16.32 11.97 -25.23
CA LYS A 262 -16.59 11.12 -26.40
C LYS A 262 -15.90 9.76 -26.34
N SER A 263 -14.74 9.69 -25.71
CA SER A 263 -13.91 8.48 -25.64
C SER A 263 -12.93 8.56 -24.49
N ILE A 264 -12.42 7.40 -24.07
CA ILE A 264 -11.59 7.24 -22.89
C ILE A 264 -10.26 6.59 -23.29
N ILE A 265 -9.16 7.15 -22.78
CA ILE A 265 -7.86 6.49 -22.72
C ILE A 265 -7.65 6.16 -21.25
N LEU A 266 -7.67 4.86 -20.93
CA LEU A 266 -7.47 4.35 -19.58
C LEU A 266 -6.02 3.90 -19.43
N ASP A 267 -5.24 4.64 -18.67
CA ASP A 267 -3.81 4.43 -18.54
C ASP A 267 -3.48 3.69 -17.24
N VAL A 268 -2.98 2.46 -17.38
CA VAL A 268 -2.50 1.62 -16.27
C VAL A 268 -1.00 1.32 -16.41
N ARG A 269 -0.26 2.11 -17.20
CA ARG A 269 1.20 2.02 -17.29
C ARG A 269 1.82 2.30 -15.94
N GLN A 270 2.88 1.57 -15.62
CA GLN A 270 3.59 1.67 -14.34
C GLN A 270 2.71 1.40 -13.09
N ASN A 271 1.51 0.83 -13.26
CA ASN A 271 0.61 0.47 -12.16
C ASN A 271 0.82 -1.01 -11.77
N PRO A 272 1.39 -1.30 -10.58
CA PRO A 272 1.70 -2.67 -10.14
C PRO A 272 0.47 -3.48 -9.71
N GLY A 273 -0.73 -2.89 -9.76
CA GLY A 273 -1.99 -3.51 -9.39
C GLY A 273 -2.50 -3.02 -8.03
N GLY A 274 -3.03 -3.93 -7.22
CA GLY A 274 -3.68 -3.63 -5.94
C GLY A 274 -4.83 -4.60 -5.69
N PHE A 275 -5.93 -4.11 -5.11
CA PHE A 275 -7.10 -4.93 -4.81
C PHE A 275 -7.76 -5.49 -6.07
N LEU A 276 -7.91 -6.82 -6.07
CA LEU A 276 -8.64 -7.56 -7.10
C LEU A 276 -10.08 -7.05 -7.24
N THR A 277 -10.75 -6.78 -6.12
CA THR A 277 -12.14 -6.29 -6.11
C THR A 277 -12.25 -4.94 -6.82
N SER A 278 -11.34 -4.01 -6.53
CA SER A 278 -11.28 -2.71 -7.19
C SER A 278 -11.14 -2.85 -8.73
N ALA A 279 -10.30 -3.75 -9.21
CA ALA A 279 -10.20 -4.02 -10.66
C ALA A 279 -11.47 -4.65 -11.26
N ILE A 280 -12.14 -5.54 -10.53
CA ILE A 280 -13.42 -6.13 -10.97
C ILE A 280 -14.50 -5.05 -11.05
N ASP A 281 -14.62 -4.21 -10.02
CA ASP A 281 -15.61 -3.15 -9.94
C ASP A 281 -15.39 -2.09 -11.03
N ILE A 282 -14.13 -1.72 -11.29
CA ILE A 282 -13.76 -0.82 -12.38
C ILE A 282 -14.03 -1.45 -13.75
N ALA A 283 -13.68 -2.73 -13.96
CA ALA A 283 -13.99 -3.42 -15.22
C ALA A 283 -15.51 -3.47 -15.45
N ASN A 284 -16.30 -3.68 -14.38
CA ASN A 284 -17.75 -3.69 -14.45
C ASN A 284 -18.34 -2.38 -15.01
N LEU A 285 -17.66 -1.23 -14.87
CA LEU A 285 -18.11 0.04 -15.46
C LEU A 285 -18.16 0.04 -16.99
N PHE A 286 -17.42 -0.86 -17.64
CA PHE A 286 -17.25 -0.90 -19.11
C PHE A 286 -17.81 -2.15 -19.78
N LEU A 287 -18.26 -3.14 -19.00
CA LEU A 287 -18.72 -4.43 -19.52
C LEU A 287 -20.23 -4.60 -19.34
N ASP A 288 -20.89 -5.07 -20.41
CA ASP A 288 -22.29 -5.50 -20.37
C ASP A 288 -22.53 -6.59 -19.31
N GLU A 289 -23.71 -6.58 -18.69
CA GLU A 289 -24.12 -7.59 -17.71
C GLU A 289 -23.95 -9.03 -18.24
N GLY A 290 -23.34 -9.90 -17.44
CA GLY A 290 -23.08 -11.30 -17.78
C GLY A 290 -21.83 -11.55 -18.62
N LYS A 291 -21.06 -10.52 -18.97
CA LYS A 291 -19.75 -10.69 -19.62
C LYS A 291 -18.69 -11.14 -18.60
N PRO A 292 -17.78 -12.06 -18.95
CA PRO A 292 -16.70 -12.47 -18.06
C PRO A 292 -15.67 -11.35 -17.83
N ILE A 293 -15.30 -11.12 -16.57
CA ILE A 293 -14.24 -10.16 -16.18
C ILE A 293 -12.92 -10.91 -15.96
N VAL A 294 -12.94 -11.94 -15.12
CA VAL A 294 -11.77 -12.73 -14.74
C VAL A 294 -12.22 -14.11 -14.30
N GLN A 295 -11.34 -15.10 -14.39
CA GLN A 295 -11.59 -16.41 -13.79
C GLN A 295 -10.57 -16.68 -12.68
N LEU A 296 -11.01 -17.22 -11.54
CA LEU A 296 -10.17 -17.54 -10.39
C LEU A 296 -10.11 -19.06 -10.22
N GLN A 297 -8.91 -19.62 -10.18
CA GLN A 297 -8.69 -21.05 -9.98
C GLN A 297 -7.76 -21.28 -8.80
N GLY A 298 -8.33 -21.83 -7.71
CA GLY A 298 -7.57 -22.26 -6.54
C GLY A 298 -6.79 -23.57 -6.79
N ARG A 299 -6.22 -24.14 -5.72
CA ARG A 299 -5.46 -25.40 -5.78
C ARG A 299 -6.27 -26.58 -6.32
N GLU A 300 -7.55 -26.63 -5.97
CA GLU A 300 -8.48 -27.70 -6.32
C GLU A 300 -9.76 -27.08 -6.90
N GLY A 301 -10.35 -27.73 -7.91
CA GLY A 301 -11.59 -27.29 -8.54
C GLY A 301 -11.43 -26.64 -9.92
N ASP A 302 -12.58 -26.40 -10.55
CA ASP A 302 -12.69 -25.67 -11.80
C ASP A 302 -12.52 -24.17 -11.55
N ALA A 303 -12.18 -23.42 -12.60
CA ALA A 303 -12.09 -21.96 -12.51
C ALA A 303 -13.49 -21.36 -12.28
N GLU A 304 -13.60 -20.50 -11.27
CA GLU A 304 -14.79 -19.70 -11.01
C GLU A 304 -14.75 -18.45 -11.89
N VAL A 305 -15.80 -18.22 -12.68
CA VAL A 305 -15.88 -17.07 -13.58
C VAL A 305 -16.60 -15.93 -12.87
N MET A 306 -15.89 -14.82 -12.68
CA MET A 306 -16.46 -13.56 -12.21
C MET A 306 -17.10 -12.85 -13.40
N LEU A 307 -18.40 -12.54 -13.31
CA LEU A 307 -19.17 -11.89 -14.37
C LEU A 307 -19.44 -10.43 -14.01
N ALA A 308 -19.52 -9.58 -15.02
CA ALA A 308 -20.03 -8.23 -14.89
C ALA A 308 -21.49 -8.24 -14.42
N GLU A 309 -21.79 -7.39 -13.44
CA GLU A 309 -23.10 -7.21 -12.84
C GLU A 309 -23.84 -6.03 -13.50
N GLY A 310 -25.11 -5.84 -13.14
CA GLY A 310 -25.86 -4.64 -13.53
C GLY A 310 -25.27 -3.35 -12.93
N GLY A 311 -25.73 -2.19 -13.40
CA GLY A 311 -25.25 -0.89 -12.93
C GLY A 311 -25.20 0.15 -14.06
N GLU A 312 -24.76 1.35 -13.73
CA GLU A 312 -24.43 2.36 -14.73
C GLU A 312 -23.16 1.95 -15.49
N LYS A 313 -23.18 2.13 -16.82
CA LYS A 313 -22.11 1.73 -17.72
C LYS A 313 -21.64 2.93 -18.53
N PHE A 314 -20.36 2.94 -18.88
CA PHE A 314 -19.78 3.92 -19.79
C PHE A 314 -19.59 3.30 -21.17
N ASP A 315 -20.46 3.70 -22.11
CA ASP A 315 -20.49 3.16 -23.48
C ASP A 315 -19.49 3.85 -24.42
N GLN A 316 -18.76 4.85 -23.94
CA GLN A 316 -17.77 5.56 -24.74
C GLN A 316 -16.63 4.60 -25.18
N PRO A 317 -16.15 4.70 -26.43
CA PRO A 317 -15.01 3.92 -26.89
C PRO A 317 -13.80 4.10 -25.97
N VAL A 318 -13.17 2.98 -25.60
CA VAL A 318 -12.05 2.94 -24.67
C VAL A 318 -10.82 2.27 -25.30
N VAL A 319 -9.66 2.87 -25.06
CA VAL A 319 -8.34 2.29 -25.32
C VAL A 319 -7.60 2.20 -24.00
N VAL A 320 -6.90 1.10 -23.75
CA VAL A 320 -6.12 0.90 -22.52
C VAL A 320 -4.63 1.00 -22.84
N LEU A 321 -3.90 1.82 -22.08
CA LEU A 321 -2.44 1.89 -22.16
C LEU A 321 -1.83 0.92 -21.14
N ILE A 322 -0.89 0.08 -21.59
CA ILE A 322 -0.17 -0.88 -20.77
C ILE A 322 1.33 -0.82 -21.04
N ASP A 323 2.12 -1.16 -20.03
CA ASP A 323 3.56 -1.40 -20.19
C ASP A 323 4.07 -2.46 -19.22
N ASN A 324 5.38 -2.69 -19.21
CA ASN A 324 6.01 -3.70 -18.35
C ASN A 324 5.85 -3.44 -16.84
N GLY A 325 5.41 -2.24 -16.44
CA GLY A 325 5.05 -1.94 -15.06
C GLY A 325 3.58 -2.21 -14.73
N SER A 326 2.72 -2.41 -15.74
CA SER A 326 1.34 -2.87 -15.55
C SER A 326 1.32 -4.33 -15.04
N ALA A 327 0.88 -4.54 -13.81
CA ALA A 327 0.87 -5.87 -13.19
C ALA A 327 -0.44 -6.20 -12.46
N SER A 328 -0.75 -7.48 -12.32
CA SER A 328 -1.82 -8.00 -11.45
C SER A 328 -3.19 -7.38 -11.75
N ALA A 329 -3.77 -6.58 -10.85
CA ALA A 329 -5.06 -5.92 -11.03
C ALA A 329 -5.13 -5.08 -12.33
N SER A 330 -4.02 -4.43 -12.72
CA SER A 330 -3.90 -3.72 -14.01
C SER A 330 -4.06 -4.67 -15.20
N GLU A 331 -3.46 -5.86 -15.13
CA GLU A 331 -3.54 -6.89 -16.17
C GLU A 331 -4.94 -7.52 -16.21
N ILE A 332 -5.60 -7.69 -15.05
CA ILE A 332 -6.98 -8.15 -14.99
C ILE A 332 -7.91 -7.14 -15.67
N LEU A 333 -7.76 -5.86 -15.36
CA LEU A 333 -8.54 -4.80 -16.00
C LEU A 333 -8.30 -4.76 -17.52
N ALA A 334 -7.04 -4.73 -17.95
CA ALA A 334 -6.68 -4.75 -19.37
C ALA A 334 -7.22 -5.99 -20.10
N GLY A 335 -7.09 -7.18 -19.49
CA GLY A 335 -7.60 -8.43 -20.03
C GLY A 335 -9.13 -8.45 -20.14
N ALA A 336 -9.84 -7.95 -19.12
CA ALA A 336 -11.30 -7.83 -19.13
C ALA A 336 -11.78 -6.89 -20.25
N LEU A 337 -11.20 -5.69 -20.32
CA LEU A 337 -11.54 -4.69 -21.34
C LEU A 337 -11.21 -5.17 -22.76
N SER A 338 -10.06 -5.80 -22.94
CA SER A 338 -9.65 -6.32 -24.26
C SER A 338 -10.53 -7.48 -24.72
N GLU A 339 -10.67 -8.53 -23.89
CA GLU A 339 -11.30 -9.76 -24.32
C GLU A 339 -12.83 -9.72 -24.25
N SER A 340 -13.42 -8.92 -23.35
CA SER A 340 -14.86 -8.88 -23.13
C SER A 340 -15.55 -7.61 -23.62
N ALA A 341 -14.87 -6.46 -23.59
CA ALA A 341 -15.39 -5.18 -24.11
C ALA A 341 -14.84 -4.80 -25.50
N GLY A 342 -13.81 -5.50 -26.00
CA GLY A 342 -13.21 -5.22 -27.30
C GLY A 342 -12.33 -3.97 -27.33
N ALA A 343 -11.88 -3.49 -26.17
CA ALA A 343 -10.96 -2.38 -26.05
C ALA A 343 -9.60 -2.73 -26.68
N LYS A 344 -8.96 -1.74 -27.31
CA LYS A 344 -7.60 -1.91 -27.84
C LYS A 344 -6.56 -1.66 -26.76
N LEU A 345 -5.52 -2.48 -26.75
CA LEU A 345 -4.37 -2.33 -25.86
C LEU A 345 -3.21 -1.68 -26.63
N VAL A 346 -2.61 -0.63 -26.07
CA VAL A 346 -1.49 0.11 -26.68
C VAL A 346 -0.32 0.17 -25.71
N GLY A 347 0.89 -0.05 -26.21
CA GLY A 347 2.13 0.16 -25.45
C GLY A 347 3.05 -1.04 -25.49
N LEU A 348 3.49 -1.52 -24.33
CA LEU A 348 4.41 -2.66 -24.20
C LEU A 348 3.71 -3.88 -23.59
N THR A 349 4.38 -5.03 -23.63
CA THR A 349 3.87 -6.23 -22.94
C THR A 349 3.86 -5.99 -21.43
N SER A 350 2.77 -6.39 -20.76
CA SER A 350 2.63 -6.23 -19.32
C SER A 350 3.54 -7.16 -18.51
N PHE A 351 3.57 -6.98 -17.18
CA PHE A 351 4.52 -7.67 -16.30
C PHE A 351 4.41 -9.21 -16.29
N GLY A 352 3.20 -9.76 -16.29
CA GLY A 352 2.96 -11.19 -16.26
C GLY A 352 2.71 -11.79 -14.88
N LYS A 353 1.98 -11.12 -13.99
CA LYS A 353 1.65 -11.66 -12.67
C LYS A 353 0.28 -12.36 -12.69
N GLY A 354 0.29 -13.68 -12.94
CA GLY A 354 -0.90 -14.51 -13.12
C GLY A 354 -1.38 -15.28 -11.88
N THR A 355 -0.89 -14.92 -10.69
CA THR A 355 -1.19 -15.59 -9.41
C THR A 355 -2.03 -14.72 -8.49
N VAL A 356 -2.80 -15.34 -7.61
CA VAL A 356 -3.63 -14.66 -6.60
C VAL A 356 -3.05 -14.95 -5.23
N GLN A 357 -2.85 -13.89 -4.44
CA GLN A 357 -2.38 -14.00 -3.07
C GLN A 357 -3.54 -13.82 -2.07
N THR A 358 -3.43 -14.50 -0.94
CA THR A 358 -4.27 -14.29 0.23
C THR A 358 -3.41 -13.72 1.35
N VAL A 359 -3.95 -12.73 2.06
CA VAL A 359 -3.34 -12.18 3.27
C VAL A 359 -4.09 -12.77 4.48
N SER A 360 -3.36 -13.37 5.41
CA SER A 360 -3.87 -13.89 6.68
C SER A 360 -3.20 -13.14 7.83
N TYR A 361 -4.02 -12.57 8.71
CA TYR A 361 -3.58 -11.78 9.85
C TYR A 361 -3.29 -12.70 11.04
N LEU A 362 -2.13 -12.52 11.68
CA LEU A 362 -1.75 -13.19 12.92
C LEU A 362 -2.20 -12.36 14.13
N GLN A 363 -2.22 -12.99 15.31
CA GLN A 363 -2.77 -12.38 16.53
C GLN A 363 -1.94 -11.20 17.06
N ASP A 364 -0.65 -11.18 16.76
CA ASP A 364 0.31 -10.16 17.13
C ASP A 364 0.31 -8.94 16.18
N GLY A 365 -0.44 -9.01 15.07
CA GLY A 365 -0.50 -7.96 14.05
C GLY A 365 0.39 -8.22 12.84
N ALA A 366 1.19 -9.29 12.83
CA ALA A 366 1.93 -9.73 11.66
C ALA A 366 1.02 -10.37 10.60
N ASN A 367 1.49 -10.47 9.36
CA ASN A 367 0.72 -10.96 8.22
C ASN A 367 1.45 -12.08 7.47
N LEU A 368 0.70 -13.09 7.04
CA LEU A 368 1.13 -14.08 6.06
C LEU A 368 0.49 -13.75 4.72
N LYS A 369 1.29 -13.41 3.72
CA LYS A 369 0.82 -13.23 2.34
C LYS A 369 1.29 -14.43 1.52
N TYR A 370 0.38 -15.19 0.92
CA TYR A 370 0.79 -16.38 0.17
C TYR A 370 -0.11 -16.66 -1.03
N THR A 371 0.47 -17.26 -2.07
CA THR A 371 -0.26 -17.62 -3.29
C THR A 371 -1.23 -18.77 -3.03
N THR A 372 -2.51 -18.55 -3.33
CA THR A 372 -3.58 -19.54 -3.13
C THR A 372 -4.19 -20.06 -4.44
N GLY A 373 -3.87 -19.43 -5.55
CA GLY A 373 -4.35 -19.83 -6.86
C GLY A 373 -3.77 -19.00 -7.99
N LYS A 374 -4.36 -19.18 -9.17
CA LYS A 374 -4.10 -18.39 -10.37
C LYS A 374 -5.37 -17.70 -10.82
N TRP A 375 -5.20 -16.60 -11.54
CA TRP A 375 -6.28 -15.98 -12.29
C TRP A 375 -6.06 -16.19 -13.79
N LEU A 376 -7.16 -16.27 -14.53
CA LEU A 376 -7.19 -16.40 -15.98
C LEU A 376 -7.96 -15.24 -16.58
N THR A 377 -7.59 -14.83 -17.79
CA THR A 377 -8.35 -13.84 -18.56
C THR A 377 -9.77 -14.36 -18.87
N PRO A 378 -10.70 -13.50 -19.34
CA PRO A 378 -12.03 -13.94 -19.76
C PRO A 378 -12.06 -15.18 -20.68
N ASN A 379 -11.12 -15.29 -21.60
CA ASN A 379 -10.97 -16.41 -22.53
C ASN A 379 -10.24 -17.63 -21.94
N GLY A 380 -9.84 -17.59 -20.67
CA GLY A 380 -9.17 -18.68 -19.97
C GLY A 380 -7.64 -18.71 -20.16
N ASN A 381 -7.03 -17.61 -20.60
CA ASN A 381 -5.58 -17.55 -20.77
C ASN A 381 -4.88 -17.35 -19.43
N TRP A 382 -3.79 -18.09 -19.19
CA TRP A 382 -2.91 -17.87 -18.03
C TRP A 382 -1.65 -17.11 -18.46
N ILE A 383 -1.53 -15.87 -17.98
CA ILE A 383 -0.52 -14.89 -18.42
C ILE A 383 0.74 -14.88 -17.56
N ASN A 384 0.85 -15.77 -16.56
CA ASN A 384 1.98 -15.78 -15.63
C ASN A 384 3.32 -15.90 -16.38
N GLU A 385 4.28 -15.04 -16.03
CA GLU A 385 5.61 -14.91 -16.66
C GLU A 385 5.58 -14.55 -18.16
N LYS A 386 4.42 -14.17 -18.69
CA LYS A 386 4.24 -13.81 -20.11
C LYS A 386 3.74 -12.39 -20.30
N GLY A 387 2.84 -11.95 -19.43
CA GLY A 387 2.12 -10.69 -19.59
C GLY A 387 1.01 -10.78 -20.65
N ILE A 388 0.31 -9.66 -20.79
CA ILE A 388 -0.66 -9.37 -21.83
C ILE A 388 0.06 -8.59 -22.92
N GLN A 389 -0.09 -9.04 -24.16
CA GLN A 389 0.49 -8.37 -25.32
C GLN A 389 -0.43 -7.23 -25.78
N PRO A 390 0.13 -6.06 -26.14
CA PRO A 390 -0.66 -4.97 -26.71
C PRO A 390 -1.13 -5.34 -28.13
N ASP A 391 -2.27 -4.79 -28.56
CA ASP A 391 -2.70 -4.84 -29.96
C ASP A 391 -1.77 -3.98 -30.83
N GLU A 392 -1.34 -2.83 -30.31
CA GLU A 392 -0.42 -1.90 -30.96
C GLU A 392 0.83 -1.73 -30.09
N LEU A 393 1.93 -2.37 -30.51
CA LEU A 393 3.24 -2.19 -29.87
C LEU A 393 3.77 -0.78 -30.17
N VAL A 394 4.01 -0.01 -29.12
CA VAL A 394 4.61 1.32 -29.19
C VAL A 394 5.77 1.33 -28.21
N GLU A 395 6.96 1.64 -28.72
CA GLU A 395 8.15 1.74 -27.87
C GLU A 395 8.26 3.14 -27.28
N TYR A 396 8.83 3.19 -26.07
CA TYR A 396 9.24 4.45 -25.46
C TYR A 396 10.37 5.09 -26.30
N PRO A 397 10.34 6.42 -26.52
CA PRO A 397 11.43 7.11 -27.18
C PRO A 397 12.70 7.00 -26.37
N GLU A 398 13.87 6.94 -27.01
CA GLU A 398 15.18 6.76 -26.34
C GLU A 398 15.36 7.75 -25.18
N TYR A 399 14.92 8.99 -25.35
CA TYR A 399 15.03 10.06 -24.36
C TYR A 399 14.19 9.85 -23.09
N SER A 400 13.12 9.05 -23.13
CA SER A 400 12.36 8.73 -21.91
C SER A 400 13.07 7.73 -21.00
N THR A 401 14.12 7.06 -21.50
CA THR A 401 15.00 6.19 -20.71
C THR A 401 16.33 6.84 -20.35
N ALA A 402 16.53 8.11 -20.72
CA ALA A 402 17.73 8.85 -20.39
C ALA A 402 17.93 8.92 -18.87
N THR A 403 19.13 8.60 -18.41
CA THR A 403 19.40 8.55 -16.96
C THR A 403 19.48 9.96 -16.39
N TYR A 404 19.04 10.11 -15.14
CA TYR A 404 19.20 11.35 -14.39
C TYR A 404 20.66 11.81 -14.40
N ILE A 405 20.87 13.09 -14.72
CA ILE A 405 22.19 13.72 -14.74
C ILE A 405 22.37 14.46 -13.42
N ASN A 406 23.39 14.09 -12.64
CA ASN A 406 23.67 14.76 -11.37
C ASN A 406 24.10 16.23 -11.60
N PRO A 407 23.34 17.22 -11.10
CA PRO A 407 23.66 18.65 -11.25
C PRO A 407 24.98 19.07 -10.58
N GLU A 408 25.47 18.32 -9.59
CA GLU A 408 26.75 18.60 -8.93
C GLU A 408 27.97 18.15 -9.74
N THR A 409 27.75 17.31 -10.76
CA THR A 409 28.84 16.81 -11.60
C THR A 409 29.04 17.74 -12.79
N GLU A 410 30.26 18.24 -12.96
CA GLU A 410 30.63 19.08 -14.09
C GLU A 410 31.00 18.24 -15.31
N PHE A 411 30.29 18.45 -16.43
CA PHE A 411 30.63 17.86 -17.73
C PHE A 411 31.04 18.94 -18.75
N LYS A 412 32.18 18.72 -19.39
CA LYS A 412 32.80 19.59 -20.40
C LYS A 412 33.66 18.77 -21.35
N ILE A 413 34.24 19.43 -22.36
CA ILE A 413 35.08 18.78 -23.39
C ILE A 413 36.10 17.81 -22.77
N GLY A 414 36.08 16.58 -23.28
CA GLY A 414 36.99 15.50 -22.89
C GLY A 414 36.50 14.62 -21.75
N ASN A 415 35.36 14.95 -21.10
CA ASN A 415 34.72 14.01 -20.20
C ASN A 415 34.12 12.83 -20.96
N VAL A 416 34.23 11.63 -20.38
CA VAL A 416 33.64 10.41 -20.92
C VAL A 416 32.81 9.73 -19.84
N SER A 417 31.50 9.59 -20.02
CA SER A 417 30.62 8.88 -19.09
C SER A 417 29.23 8.59 -19.69
N PRO A 418 28.48 7.62 -19.14
CA PRO A 418 27.07 7.40 -19.48
C PRO A 418 26.17 8.63 -19.25
N SER A 419 26.52 9.52 -18.32
CA SER A 419 25.78 10.76 -18.07
C SER A 419 25.94 11.77 -19.22
N VAL A 420 27.08 11.75 -19.91
CA VAL A 420 27.28 12.56 -21.12
C VAL A 420 26.40 12.02 -22.25
N GLN A 421 26.37 10.70 -22.45
CA GLN A 421 25.47 10.09 -23.42
C GLN A 421 24.01 10.44 -23.14
N SER A 422 23.60 10.41 -21.86
CA SER A 422 22.25 10.82 -21.46
C SER A 422 21.99 12.30 -21.81
N ALA A 423 22.97 13.19 -21.59
CA ALA A 423 22.85 14.60 -21.98
C ALA A 423 22.70 14.76 -23.49
N GLU A 424 23.45 13.99 -24.28
CA GLU A 424 23.40 14.04 -25.74
C GLU A 424 22.06 13.54 -26.29
N VAL A 425 21.55 12.43 -25.77
CA VAL A 425 20.20 11.92 -26.08
C VAL A 425 19.15 12.99 -25.80
N ILE A 426 19.22 13.63 -24.62
CA ILE A 426 18.26 14.66 -24.21
C ILE A 426 18.35 15.89 -25.13
N LEU A 427 19.56 16.43 -25.33
CA LEU A 427 19.79 17.59 -26.19
C LEU A 427 19.30 17.33 -27.62
N ASN A 428 19.60 16.16 -28.17
CA ASN A 428 19.13 15.75 -29.49
C ASN A 428 17.59 15.67 -29.55
N ALA A 429 16.96 15.08 -28.54
CA ALA A 429 15.49 15.01 -28.44
C ALA A 429 14.82 16.38 -28.31
N LEU A 430 15.51 17.35 -27.71
CA LEU A 430 15.08 18.75 -27.62
C LEU A 430 15.42 19.57 -28.88
N GLY A 431 16.04 18.95 -29.89
CA GLY A 431 16.35 19.56 -31.19
C GLY A 431 17.70 20.27 -31.28
N TYR A 432 18.62 20.02 -30.34
CA TYR A 432 19.99 20.52 -30.38
C TYR A 432 20.92 19.49 -31.00
N GLU A 433 21.65 19.89 -32.05
CA GLU A 433 22.56 19.02 -32.79
C GLU A 433 23.82 18.67 -31.96
N VAL A 434 23.87 17.44 -31.46
CA VAL A 434 24.99 16.91 -30.64
C VAL A 434 26.03 16.13 -31.44
N GLY A 435 25.79 15.88 -32.73
CA GLY A 435 26.68 15.03 -33.54
C GLY A 435 26.43 13.54 -33.31
N THR A 436 27.45 12.80 -32.90
CA THR A 436 27.30 11.36 -32.58
C THR A 436 26.89 11.24 -31.13
N VAL A 437 25.79 10.55 -30.85
CA VAL A 437 25.42 10.20 -29.47
C VAL A 437 26.37 9.10 -29.00
N ASP A 438 27.30 9.45 -28.12
CA ASP A 438 28.24 8.53 -27.48
C ASP A 438 28.53 8.97 -26.03
N GLU A 439 29.53 8.41 -25.36
CA GLU A 439 29.83 8.77 -23.97
C GLU A 439 30.74 9.99 -23.85
N THR A 440 31.20 10.59 -24.96
CA THR A 440 32.29 11.58 -25.03
C THR A 440 31.77 12.98 -25.24
N PHE A 441 32.03 13.86 -24.28
CA PHE A 441 31.64 15.26 -24.39
C PHE A 441 32.61 15.93 -25.36
N ASP A 442 32.21 16.07 -26.62
CA ASP A 442 33.04 16.58 -27.70
C ASP A 442 32.73 18.05 -28.02
N GLN A 443 33.27 18.55 -29.13
CA GLN A 443 33.03 19.92 -29.57
C GLN A 443 31.59 20.16 -30.02
N SER A 444 30.93 19.14 -30.56
CA SER A 444 29.53 19.17 -31.00
C SER A 444 28.62 19.24 -29.77
N THR A 445 28.86 18.40 -28.76
CA THR A 445 28.12 18.41 -27.49
C THR A 445 28.30 19.73 -26.76
N LYS A 446 29.51 20.31 -26.73
CA LYS A 446 29.74 21.67 -26.20
C LYS A 446 28.87 22.71 -26.90
N THR A 447 28.83 22.69 -28.24
CA THR A 447 28.05 23.66 -29.02
C THR A 447 26.54 23.49 -28.83
N ALA A 448 26.07 22.24 -28.66
CA ALA A 448 24.68 21.96 -28.29
C ALA A 448 24.34 22.54 -26.91
N VAL A 449 25.20 22.33 -25.90
CA VAL A 449 25.03 22.90 -24.56
C VAL A 449 25.03 24.43 -24.58
N GLU A 450 25.94 25.07 -25.32
CA GLU A 450 25.96 26.54 -25.48
C GLU A 450 24.65 27.06 -26.09
N SER A 451 24.14 26.37 -27.12
CA SER A 451 22.88 26.73 -27.78
C SER A 451 21.68 26.56 -26.84
N PHE A 452 21.67 25.49 -26.06
CA PHE A 452 20.66 25.25 -25.03
C PHE A 452 20.71 26.31 -23.93
N GLN A 453 21.90 26.63 -23.42
CA GLN A 453 22.09 27.68 -22.41
C GLN A 453 21.58 29.04 -22.91
N GLU A 454 21.86 29.41 -24.17
CA GLU A 454 21.36 30.64 -24.76
C GLU A 454 19.82 30.65 -24.83
N ALA A 455 19.20 29.55 -25.25
CA ALA A 455 17.74 29.40 -25.29
C ALA A 455 17.10 29.54 -23.89
N GLN A 456 17.76 29.01 -22.86
CA GLN A 456 17.33 29.08 -21.46
C GLN A 456 17.76 30.37 -20.73
N LYS A 457 18.44 31.30 -21.41
CA LYS A 457 18.98 32.55 -20.84
C LYS A 457 19.98 32.32 -19.69
N LEU A 458 20.75 31.25 -19.77
CA LEU A 458 21.84 30.89 -18.86
C LEU A 458 23.20 31.39 -19.40
N GLU A 459 24.25 31.27 -18.59
CA GLU A 459 25.62 31.57 -19.03
C GLU A 459 26.06 30.55 -20.10
N GLY A 460 26.27 31.02 -21.34
CA GLY A 460 26.72 30.20 -22.48
C GLY A 460 28.20 29.80 -22.42
N ASN A 461 28.57 29.01 -21.42
CA ASN A 461 29.95 28.53 -21.19
C ASN A 461 30.21 27.14 -21.78
N GLY A 462 29.17 26.43 -22.24
CA GLY A 462 29.27 25.10 -22.82
C GLY A 462 29.62 24.01 -21.82
N VAL A 463 29.36 24.26 -20.53
CA VAL A 463 29.59 23.34 -19.41
C VAL A 463 28.24 22.94 -18.82
N LEU A 464 28.00 21.63 -18.72
CA LEU A 464 26.80 21.09 -18.12
C LEU A 464 27.04 20.85 -16.63
N VAL A 465 26.51 21.76 -15.80
CA VAL A 465 26.55 21.70 -14.32
C VAL A 465 25.45 22.61 -13.74
N GLY A 466 25.02 22.32 -12.52
CA GLY A 466 24.10 23.14 -11.73
C GLY A 466 22.82 23.50 -12.49
N GLU A 467 22.56 24.80 -12.62
CA GLU A 467 21.36 25.33 -13.30
C GLU A 467 21.22 24.90 -14.75
N THR A 468 22.32 24.63 -15.47
CA THR A 468 22.22 24.09 -16.84
C THR A 468 21.68 22.67 -16.81
N THR A 469 22.13 21.84 -15.86
CA THR A 469 21.65 20.47 -15.71
C THR A 469 20.20 20.44 -15.25
N TYR A 470 19.82 21.28 -14.27
CA TYR A 470 18.43 21.41 -13.84
C TYR A 470 17.52 21.80 -15.01
N ALA A 471 17.88 22.84 -15.76
CA ALA A 471 17.09 23.28 -16.92
C ALA A 471 16.98 22.18 -17.99
N LEU A 472 18.04 21.42 -18.24
CA LEU A 472 18.01 20.32 -19.22
C LEU A 472 17.05 19.21 -18.78
N MET A 473 17.10 18.84 -17.50
CA MET A 473 16.21 17.83 -16.92
C MET A 473 14.75 18.30 -16.89
N ASP A 474 14.49 19.58 -16.64
CA ASP A 474 13.14 20.15 -16.68
C ASP A 474 12.59 20.18 -18.11
N ALA A 475 13.39 20.61 -19.08
CA ALA A 475 12.98 20.67 -20.48
C ALA A 475 12.61 19.29 -21.05
N ILE A 476 13.38 18.24 -20.72
CA ILE A 476 13.03 16.90 -21.17
C ILE A 476 11.80 16.34 -20.47
N ARG A 477 11.61 16.64 -19.17
CA ARG A 477 10.39 16.27 -18.44
C ARG A 477 9.16 16.90 -19.08
N GLU A 478 9.24 18.18 -19.44
CA GLU A 478 8.16 18.88 -20.15
C GLU A 478 7.86 18.21 -21.51
N LYS A 479 8.89 17.86 -22.28
CA LYS A 479 8.72 17.15 -23.55
C LYS A 479 8.06 15.78 -23.36
N ILE A 480 8.51 14.99 -22.39
CA ILE A 480 7.94 13.67 -22.08
C ILE A 480 6.45 13.79 -21.73
N ASN A 481 6.08 14.79 -20.93
CA ASN A 481 4.68 15.01 -20.54
C ASN A 481 3.80 15.45 -21.72
N ASN A 482 4.34 16.26 -22.64
CA ASN A 482 3.56 16.82 -23.75
C ASN A 482 3.50 15.91 -24.99
N GLU A 483 4.48 15.04 -25.18
CA GLU A 483 4.63 14.21 -26.39
C GLU A 483 4.68 12.71 -26.05
N ASP A 484 3.65 12.21 -25.38
CA ASP A 484 3.52 10.79 -25.07
C ASP A 484 3.08 9.99 -26.31
N PRO A 485 3.94 9.12 -26.90
CA PRO A 485 3.59 8.37 -28.09
C PRO A 485 2.46 7.35 -27.87
N HIS A 486 2.28 6.83 -26.66
CA HIS A 486 1.19 5.91 -26.33
C HIS A 486 -0.16 6.62 -26.38
N VAL A 487 -0.24 7.80 -25.75
CA VAL A 487 -1.45 8.64 -25.76
C VAL A 487 -1.77 9.07 -27.19
N LEU A 488 -0.76 9.50 -27.96
CA LEU A 488 -0.95 9.89 -29.37
C LEU A 488 -1.49 8.72 -30.21
N LYS A 489 -0.94 7.51 -30.02
CA LYS A 489 -1.43 6.31 -30.72
C LYS A 489 -2.83 5.93 -30.30
N ALA A 490 -3.17 6.02 -29.02
CA ALA A 490 -4.53 5.77 -28.55
C ALA A 490 -5.53 6.77 -29.15
N LYS A 491 -5.18 8.06 -29.23
CA LYS A 491 -6.01 9.07 -29.91
C LYS A 491 -6.20 8.76 -31.40
N GLU A 492 -5.18 8.26 -32.09
CA GLU A 492 -5.28 7.81 -33.49
C GLU A 492 -6.33 6.69 -33.63
N LEU A 493 -6.31 5.68 -32.76
CA LEU A 493 -7.26 4.57 -32.79
C LEU A 493 -8.71 5.01 -32.50
N LEU A 494 -8.87 5.91 -31.52
CA LEU A 494 -10.18 6.44 -31.14
C LEU A 494 -10.80 7.33 -32.23
N THR A 495 -9.96 8.03 -33.01
CA THR A 495 -10.44 8.85 -34.14
C THR A 495 -10.74 8.01 -35.38
N ALA A 496 -9.98 6.94 -35.64
CA ALA A 496 -10.23 6.02 -36.76
C ALA A 496 -11.55 5.25 -36.64
N THR A 497 -12.02 5.01 -35.41
CA THR A 497 -13.27 4.27 -35.13
C THR A 497 -14.53 5.14 -35.29
N ASN A 498 -14.38 6.46 -35.34
CA ASN A 498 -15.47 7.44 -35.45
C ASN A 498 -15.79 7.88 -36.90
N ASN A 499 -15.06 7.37 -37.90
CA ASN A 499 -15.31 7.57 -39.34
C ASN A 499 -15.72 6.25 -40.00
#